data_AF-A0A0D3KKM8-F1
#
_entry.id   AF-A0A0D3KKM8-F1
#
_cell.length_a   1.000
_cell.length_b   1.000
_cell.length_c   1.000
_cell.angle_alpha   90.00
_cell.angle_beta   90.00
_cell.angle_gamma   90.00
#
_symmetry.space_group_name_H-M   'P 1'
#
loop_
_entity.id
_entity.type
_entity.pdbx_description
1 polymer ?
#
loop_
_entity_poly.entity_id
_entity_poly.type
_entity_poly.pdbx_seq_one_letter_code
_entity_poly.pdbx_strand_id
1 'polypeptide(L)'
;MSKLVGGGPVTAEAMAPVLKALLDRLVEKNVAQEVGAKVIDAVGASLVGASLPTFGSLASTVKAAMAEAFGRVLTSPREAADLLHDVSTARGGKRPYVVVFVGVNGVGKSTSLSKVAYYIKSNGFVPLLCACDTFRSGAVEQLRVHAQALDVPLFQKGYGNDAAQIAADGIAHAQAMGATRRLAMGYDAVLVDTAGRMQDNEPLMRALAKLVHVNSPDLVLFVGEALAGNDAVTGFNASLAQYAGGKAPRLIDGVILTKFDTINDKVGAALNLVYTTGKPVVFVGVGQTYEDIRNLNVEHVVRALTG
;
A
#
# COMPACT_ATOMS: atom_id res chain seq x y z
N MET A 1 20.62 -17.80 -31.16
CA MET A 1 20.87 -18.40 -29.84
C MET A 1 22.37 -18.61 -29.66
N SER A 2 23.10 -17.66 -29.10
CA SER A 2 24.49 -17.88 -28.67
C SER A 2 24.46 -18.46 -27.26
N LYS A 3 24.53 -19.79 -27.19
CA LYS A 3 24.78 -20.52 -25.94
C LYS A 3 26.24 -20.27 -25.56
N LEU A 4 26.50 -19.22 -24.78
CA LEU A 4 27.72 -19.16 -23.97
C LEU A 4 27.61 -20.28 -22.93
N VAL A 5 28.14 -21.44 -23.30
CA VAL A 5 28.41 -22.58 -22.42
C VAL A 5 29.92 -22.58 -22.25
N GLY A 6 30.40 -22.08 -21.11
CA GLY A 6 31.82 -21.98 -20.81
C GLY A 6 32.12 -20.78 -19.91
N GLY A 7 32.85 -21.02 -18.82
CA GLY A 7 33.15 -20.10 -17.72
C GLY A 7 34.00 -18.86 -18.03
N GLY A 8 33.75 -18.19 -19.16
CA GLY A 8 34.27 -16.86 -19.43
C GLY A 8 33.52 -15.78 -18.63
N PRO A 9 34.16 -14.61 -18.39
CA PRO A 9 33.53 -13.51 -17.69
C PRO A 9 32.34 -12.97 -18.49
N VAL A 10 31.28 -12.58 -17.78
CA VAL A 10 30.10 -11.97 -18.38
C VAL A 10 30.44 -10.58 -18.93
N THR A 11 30.12 -10.31 -20.20
CA THR A 11 30.30 -8.99 -20.81
C THR A 11 28.97 -8.28 -21.07
N ALA A 12 29.02 -6.95 -21.18
CA ALA A 12 27.83 -6.14 -21.47
C ALA A 12 27.20 -6.51 -22.83
N GLU A 13 28.03 -6.75 -23.85
CA GLU A 13 27.58 -7.13 -25.20
C GLU A 13 26.87 -8.48 -25.20
N ALA A 14 27.37 -9.45 -24.42
CA ALA A 14 26.76 -10.75 -24.29
C ALA A 14 25.39 -10.67 -23.59
N MET A 15 25.22 -9.77 -22.63
CA MET A 15 23.98 -9.57 -21.86
C MET A 15 22.91 -8.78 -22.62
N ALA A 16 23.30 -7.85 -23.50
CA ALA A 16 22.38 -6.95 -24.20
C ALA A 16 21.11 -7.60 -24.76
N PRO A 17 21.15 -8.74 -25.52
CA PRO A 17 19.94 -9.36 -26.03
C PRO A 17 19.05 -9.95 -24.93
N VAL A 18 19.63 -10.46 -23.84
CA VAL A 18 18.89 -11.00 -22.69
C VAL A 18 18.19 -9.88 -21.93
N LEU A 19 18.92 -8.78 -21.67
CA LEU A 19 18.40 -7.61 -20.97
C LEU A 19 17.27 -6.93 -21.75
N LYS A 20 17.43 -6.80 -23.07
CA LYS A 20 16.37 -6.27 -23.94
C LYS A 20 15.09 -7.12 -23.89
N ALA A 21 15.23 -8.44 -24.05
CA ALA A 21 14.08 -9.34 -23.98
C ALA A 21 13.37 -9.31 -22.61
N LEU A 22 14.14 -9.11 -21.54
CA LEU A 22 13.57 -8.90 -20.20
C LEU A 22 12.83 -7.57 -20.11
N LEU A 23 13.38 -6.47 -20.63
CA LEU A 23 12.71 -5.17 -20.62
C LEU A 23 11.36 -5.22 -21.34
N ASP A 24 11.33 -5.80 -22.54
CA ASP A 24 10.11 -5.95 -23.33
C ASP A 24 9.03 -6.71 -22.54
N ARG A 25 9.42 -7.79 -21.86
CA ARG A 25 8.53 -8.55 -20.97
C ARG A 25 8.05 -7.75 -19.77
N LEU A 26 8.92 -6.96 -19.13
CA LEU A 26 8.52 -6.13 -17.99
C LEU A 26 7.45 -5.13 -18.40
N VAL A 27 7.60 -4.51 -19.57
CA VAL A 27 6.60 -3.59 -20.14
C VAL A 27 5.28 -4.30 -20.41
N GLU A 28 5.31 -5.51 -20.96
CA GLU A 28 4.10 -6.34 -21.16
C GLU A 28 3.37 -6.63 -19.83
N LYS A 29 4.13 -6.85 -18.75
CA LYS A 29 3.63 -7.06 -17.39
C LYS A 29 3.26 -5.75 -16.67
N ASN A 30 3.17 -4.64 -17.40
CA ASN A 30 2.80 -3.32 -16.90
C ASN A 30 3.82 -2.70 -15.91
N VAL A 31 5.10 -3.03 -16.05
CA VAL A 31 6.19 -2.26 -15.45
C VAL A 31 6.45 -1.05 -16.34
N ALA A 32 6.55 0.14 -15.75
CA ALA A 32 6.87 1.36 -16.47
C ALA A 32 8.25 1.21 -17.11
N GLN A 33 8.37 1.60 -18.39
CA GLN A 33 9.61 1.42 -19.15
C GLN A 33 10.83 2.02 -18.44
N GLU A 34 10.68 3.20 -17.86
CA GLU A 34 11.76 3.85 -17.10
C GLU A 34 12.17 3.09 -15.84
N VAL A 35 11.20 2.51 -15.11
CA VAL A 35 11.48 1.69 -13.92
C VAL A 35 12.18 0.40 -14.33
N GLY A 36 11.65 -0.28 -15.37
CA GLY A 36 12.24 -1.50 -15.91
C GLY A 36 13.67 -1.28 -16.38
N ALA A 37 13.91 -0.21 -17.14
CA ALA A 37 15.24 0.16 -17.65
C ALA A 37 16.22 0.42 -16.50
N LYS A 38 15.85 1.22 -15.50
CA LYS A 38 16.72 1.51 -14.34
C LYS A 38 17.12 0.26 -13.57
N VAL A 39 16.19 -0.69 -13.35
CA VAL A 39 16.51 -1.94 -12.66
C VAL A 39 17.41 -2.83 -13.51
N ILE A 40 17.12 -2.94 -14.82
CA ILE A 40 17.91 -3.72 -15.77
C ILE A 40 19.33 -3.18 -15.90
N ASP A 41 19.52 -1.87 -15.98
CA ASP A 41 20.82 -1.24 -16.08
C ASP A 41 21.66 -1.49 -14.81
N ALA A 42 21.04 -1.38 -13.63
CA ALA A 42 21.69 -1.66 -12.35
C ALA A 42 22.13 -3.13 -12.24
N VAL A 43 21.27 -4.07 -12.64
CA VAL A 43 21.59 -5.50 -12.64
C VAL A 43 22.66 -5.82 -13.69
N GLY A 44 22.52 -5.28 -14.90
CA GLY A 44 23.49 -5.45 -15.98
C GLY A 44 24.88 -4.99 -15.56
N ALA A 45 24.99 -3.79 -14.96
CA ALA A 45 26.26 -3.29 -14.43
C ALA A 45 26.85 -4.20 -13.34
N SER A 46 26.03 -4.74 -12.44
CA SER A 46 26.49 -5.64 -11.36
C SER A 46 27.02 -6.99 -11.84
N LEU A 47 26.62 -7.42 -13.04
CA LEU A 47 27.00 -8.72 -13.61
C LEU A 47 28.21 -8.66 -14.54
N VAL A 48 28.64 -7.47 -14.97
CA VAL A 48 29.85 -7.35 -15.82
C VAL A 48 31.07 -7.86 -15.06
N GLY A 49 31.81 -8.78 -15.67
CA GLY A 49 32.98 -9.42 -15.07
C GLY A 49 32.67 -10.58 -14.12
N ALA A 50 31.39 -10.85 -13.81
CA ALA A 50 31.01 -12.00 -13.01
C ALA A 50 31.31 -13.32 -13.74
N SER A 51 31.70 -14.34 -12.99
CA SER A 51 31.87 -15.70 -13.53
C SER A 51 30.53 -16.43 -13.52
N LEU A 52 30.22 -17.13 -14.62
CA LEU A 52 29.01 -17.95 -14.70
C LEU A 52 29.12 -19.19 -13.81
N PRO A 53 28.02 -19.60 -13.14
CA PRO A 53 27.99 -20.86 -12.40
C PRO A 53 28.30 -22.06 -13.31
N THR A 54 28.91 -23.11 -12.75
CA THR A 54 29.34 -24.33 -13.48
C THR A 54 28.20 -24.98 -14.29
N PHE A 55 26.97 -24.91 -13.79
CA PHE A 55 25.77 -25.44 -14.44
C PHE A 55 24.75 -24.34 -14.81
N GLY A 56 25.20 -23.11 -15.01
CA GLY A 56 24.37 -21.95 -15.32
C GLY A 56 24.55 -21.41 -16.75
N SER A 57 23.49 -20.84 -17.30
CA SER A 57 23.56 -20.02 -18.53
C SER A 57 23.60 -18.54 -18.19
N LEU A 58 24.02 -17.71 -19.15
CA LEU A 58 23.92 -16.26 -19.01
C LEU A 58 22.47 -15.82 -18.73
N ALA A 59 21.51 -16.38 -19.46
CA ALA A 59 20.10 -16.06 -19.29
C ALA A 59 19.58 -16.41 -17.89
N SER A 60 19.92 -17.58 -17.36
CA SER A 60 19.52 -17.98 -16.00
C SER A 60 20.20 -17.14 -14.92
N THR A 61 21.45 -16.70 -15.15
CA THR A 61 22.20 -15.84 -14.23
C THR A 61 21.58 -14.44 -14.17
N VAL A 62 21.29 -13.83 -15.33
CA VAL A 62 20.60 -12.54 -15.43
C VAL A 62 19.21 -12.64 -14.80
N LYS A 63 18.42 -13.69 -15.10
CA LYS A 63 17.09 -13.87 -14.50
C LYS A 63 17.14 -13.98 -12.98
N ALA A 64 18.11 -14.72 -12.42
CA ALA A 64 18.27 -14.85 -10.98
C ALA A 64 18.63 -13.50 -10.33
N ALA A 65 19.57 -12.76 -10.91
CA ALA A 65 19.94 -11.43 -10.43
C ALA A 65 18.77 -10.42 -10.51
N MET A 66 17.97 -10.48 -11.59
CA MET A 66 16.75 -9.68 -11.72
C MET A 66 15.71 -10.05 -10.65
N ALA A 67 15.51 -11.34 -10.39
CA ALA A 67 14.58 -11.81 -9.37
C ALA A 67 14.98 -11.31 -7.97
N GLU A 68 16.28 -11.38 -7.66
CA GLU A 68 16.82 -10.84 -6.42
C GLU A 68 16.64 -9.32 -6.33
N ALA A 69 16.92 -8.57 -7.41
CA ALA A 69 16.74 -7.13 -7.44
C ALA A 69 15.27 -6.72 -7.21
N PHE A 70 14.32 -7.40 -7.87
CA PHE A 70 12.89 -7.14 -7.65
C PHE A 70 12.43 -7.53 -6.25
N GLY A 71 12.89 -8.67 -5.72
CA GLY A 71 12.63 -9.07 -4.34
C GLY A 71 13.11 -7.99 -3.37
N ARG A 72 14.34 -7.49 -3.55
CA ARG A 72 14.86 -6.37 -2.76
C ARG A 72 13.99 -5.13 -2.89
N VAL A 73 13.58 -4.71 -4.08
CA VAL A 73 12.71 -3.51 -4.23
C VAL A 73 11.39 -3.70 -3.50
N LEU A 74 10.74 -4.85 -3.65
CA LEU A 74 9.42 -5.13 -3.08
C LEU A 74 9.45 -5.39 -1.56
N THR A 75 10.62 -5.71 -0.98
CA THR A 75 10.81 -5.95 0.46
C THR A 75 11.59 -4.83 1.18
N SER A 76 12.30 -3.98 0.44
CA SER A 76 13.14 -2.86 0.92
C SER A 76 12.44 -1.84 1.82
N PRO A 77 11.16 -1.46 1.58
CA PRO A 77 10.47 -0.61 2.53
C PRO A 77 10.18 -1.47 3.77
N ARG A 78 10.95 -1.24 4.86
CA ARG A 78 10.80 -1.74 6.24
C ARG A 78 9.71 -2.78 6.43
N GLU A 79 10.08 -3.99 6.91
CA GLU A 79 9.19 -5.04 7.45
C GLU A 79 7.72 -4.74 7.16
N ALA A 80 7.26 -5.12 5.96
CA ALA A 80 5.95 -4.76 5.41
C ALA A 80 4.93 -4.57 6.53
N ALA A 81 4.51 -3.31 6.77
CA ALA A 81 3.81 -2.89 7.99
C ALA A 81 2.90 -4.01 8.52
N ASP A 82 3.37 -4.74 9.53
CA ASP A 82 2.61 -5.84 10.10
C ASP A 82 1.53 -5.23 10.97
N LEU A 83 0.41 -4.93 10.31
CA LEU A 83 -0.72 -4.27 10.92
C LEU A 83 -1.18 -5.00 12.19
N LEU A 84 -1.12 -6.33 12.24
CA LEU A 84 -1.57 -7.08 13.41
C LEU A 84 -0.56 -6.99 14.55
N HIS A 85 0.74 -7.05 14.25
CA HIS A 85 1.78 -6.83 15.23
C HIS A 85 1.69 -5.43 15.85
N ASP A 86 1.51 -4.41 15.01
CA ASP A 86 1.40 -3.02 15.43
C ASP A 86 0.14 -2.75 16.25
N VAL A 87 -1.02 -3.30 15.84
CA VAL A 87 -2.26 -3.24 16.62
C VAL A 87 -2.09 -3.95 17.96
N SER A 88 -1.44 -5.11 18.00
CA SER A 88 -1.15 -5.82 19.26
C SER A 88 -0.24 -5.01 20.19
N THR A 89 0.77 -4.36 19.63
CA THR A 89 1.71 -3.51 20.38
C THR A 89 0.99 -2.29 20.96
N ALA A 90 0.14 -1.62 20.17
CA ALA A 90 -0.68 -0.50 20.65
C ALA A 90 -1.65 -0.93 21.76
N ARG A 91 -2.31 -2.08 21.61
CA ARG A 91 -3.16 -2.69 22.65
C ARG A 91 -2.38 -2.92 23.95
N GLY A 92 -1.16 -3.45 23.87
CA GLY A 92 -0.27 -3.60 25.04
C GLY A 92 0.05 -2.26 25.73
N GLY A 93 0.14 -1.19 24.94
CA GLY A 93 0.24 0.20 25.41
C GLY A 93 -1.08 0.84 25.85
N LYS A 94 -2.18 0.09 25.91
CA LYS A 94 -3.53 0.56 26.30
C LYS A 94 -4.06 1.74 25.48
N ARG A 95 -3.75 1.75 24.19
CA ARG A 95 -4.28 2.75 23.25
C ARG A 95 -4.74 2.06 21.96
N PRO A 96 -5.72 2.63 21.24
CA PRO A 96 -6.05 2.14 19.91
C PRO A 96 -4.92 2.47 18.92
N TYR A 97 -4.76 1.62 17.91
CA TYR A 97 -3.94 1.88 16.73
C TYR A 97 -4.78 2.61 15.67
N VAL A 98 -4.33 3.78 15.22
CA VAL A 98 -5.11 4.66 14.34
C VAL A 98 -4.64 4.54 12.89
N VAL A 99 -5.53 4.10 12.00
CA VAL A 99 -5.26 3.97 10.56
C VAL A 99 -6.13 4.95 9.78
N VAL A 100 -5.53 5.77 8.92
CA VAL A 100 -6.24 6.71 8.06
C VAL A 100 -6.14 6.26 6.60
N PHE A 101 -7.30 6.11 5.96
CA PHE A 101 -7.39 5.69 4.56
C PHE A 101 -7.57 6.90 3.65
N VAL A 102 -6.61 7.10 2.73
CA VAL A 102 -6.58 8.24 1.79
C VAL A 102 -6.52 7.76 0.35
N GLY A 103 -6.84 8.64 -0.60
CA GLY A 103 -6.75 8.31 -2.03
C GLY A 103 -7.79 9.05 -2.88
N VAL A 104 -7.71 8.85 -4.19
CA VAL A 104 -8.59 9.53 -5.15
C VAL A 104 -10.03 8.98 -5.12
N ASN A 105 -10.91 9.57 -5.92
CA ASN A 105 -12.30 9.14 -6.03
C ASN A 105 -12.39 7.74 -6.68
N GLY A 106 -13.36 6.93 -6.23
CA GLY A 106 -13.70 5.65 -6.89
C GLY A 106 -12.77 4.45 -6.66
N VAL A 107 -11.59 4.64 -6.07
CA VAL A 107 -10.56 3.57 -5.89
C VAL A 107 -10.88 2.49 -4.86
N GLY A 108 -12.02 2.58 -4.16
CA GLY A 108 -12.45 1.59 -3.17
C GLY A 108 -11.96 1.81 -1.74
N LYS A 109 -11.84 3.06 -1.27
CA LYS A 109 -11.43 3.40 0.12
C LYS A 109 -12.30 2.75 1.19
N SER A 110 -13.60 3.06 1.23
CA SER A 110 -14.53 2.54 2.24
C SER A 110 -14.61 1.00 2.22
N THR A 111 -14.57 0.40 1.02
CA THR A 111 -14.54 -1.06 0.85
C THR A 111 -13.24 -1.65 1.37
N SER A 112 -12.09 -1.07 1.05
CA SER A 112 -10.78 -1.53 1.53
C SER A 112 -10.65 -1.40 3.04
N LEU A 113 -11.14 -0.30 3.60
CA LEU A 113 -11.22 -0.09 5.04
C LEU A 113 -12.07 -1.18 5.70
N SER A 114 -13.22 -1.52 5.12
CA SER A 114 -14.10 -2.57 5.65
C SER A 114 -13.46 -3.96 5.57
N LYS A 115 -12.68 -4.24 4.51
CA LYS A 115 -11.86 -5.46 4.42
C LYS A 115 -10.76 -5.51 5.48
N VAL A 116 -10.07 -4.38 5.73
CA VAL A 116 -9.08 -4.28 6.81
C VAL A 116 -9.75 -4.45 8.18
N ALA A 117 -10.94 -3.89 8.38
CA ALA A 117 -11.72 -4.09 9.60
C ALA A 117 -12.06 -5.56 9.82
N TYR A 118 -12.52 -6.26 8.79
CA TYR A 118 -12.75 -7.69 8.83
C TYR A 118 -11.46 -8.47 9.14
N TYR A 119 -10.35 -8.12 8.49
CA TYR A 119 -9.04 -8.74 8.75
C TYR A 119 -8.60 -8.58 10.22
N ILE A 120 -8.73 -7.37 10.78
CA ILE A 120 -8.44 -7.09 12.20
C ILE A 120 -9.37 -7.91 13.11
N LYS A 121 -10.70 -7.89 12.84
CA LYS A 121 -11.71 -8.60 13.62
C LYS A 121 -11.48 -10.12 13.63
N SER A 122 -11.22 -10.69 12.47
CA SER A 122 -10.97 -12.14 12.30
C SER A 122 -9.69 -12.61 13.00
N ASN A 123 -8.78 -11.69 13.32
CA ASN A 123 -7.57 -11.95 14.11
C ASN A 123 -7.72 -11.63 15.61
N GLY A 124 -8.95 -11.45 16.10
CA GLY A 124 -9.25 -11.33 17.53
C GLY A 124 -9.08 -9.92 18.12
N PHE A 125 -9.01 -8.90 17.28
CA PHE A 125 -8.95 -7.50 17.69
C PHE A 125 -10.30 -6.80 17.45
N VAL A 126 -10.57 -5.70 18.15
CA VAL A 126 -11.83 -4.95 18.06
C VAL A 126 -11.64 -3.64 17.30
N PRO A 127 -12.02 -3.56 16.00
CA PRO A 127 -11.93 -2.32 15.23
C PRO A 127 -13.13 -1.39 15.48
N LEU A 128 -12.88 -0.08 15.48
CA LEU A 128 -13.89 0.98 15.39
C LEU A 128 -13.80 1.66 14.02
N LEU A 129 -14.91 1.71 13.28
CA LEU A 129 -14.98 2.48 12.04
C LEU A 129 -15.29 3.95 12.36
N CYS A 130 -14.62 4.89 11.70
CA CYS A 130 -14.86 6.32 11.87
C CYS A 130 -15.21 6.96 10.52
N ALA A 131 -16.46 7.40 10.38
CA ALA A 131 -16.99 7.99 9.15
C ALA A 131 -16.59 9.47 9.02
N CYS A 132 -15.48 9.74 8.32
CA CYS A 132 -14.98 11.09 8.05
C CYS A 132 -15.14 11.52 6.58
N ASP A 133 -15.78 10.72 5.71
CA ASP A 133 -16.30 11.17 4.42
C ASP A 133 -17.62 11.92 4.64
N THR A 134 -17.51 13.22 4.99
CA THR A 134 -18.66 14.11 5.20
C THR A 134 -19.07 14.89 3.94
N PHE A 135 -18.39 14.65 2.81
CA PHE A 135 -18.60 15.39 1.57
C PHE A 135 -19.48 14.63 0.58
N ARG A 136 -19.26 13.32 0.43
CA ARG A 136 -19.99 12.50 -0.53
C ARG A 136 -21.33 12.04 0.06
N SER A 137 -22.42 12.35 -0.64
CA SER A 137 -23.75 11.85 -0.27
C SER A 137 -23.78 10.32 -0.22
N GLY A 138 -24.37 9.76 0.84
CA GLY A 138 -24.48 8.31 1.06
C GLY A 138 -23.22 7.63 1.59
N ALA A 139 -22.11 8.35 1.80
CA ALA A 139 -20.86 7.74 2.28
C ALA A 139 -21.00 7.18 3.70
N VAL A 140 -21.68 7.91 4.58
CA VAL A 140 -21.91 7.47 5.96
C VAL A 140 -22.89 6.28 6.00
N GLU A 141 -23.92 6.29 5.15
CA GLU A 141 -24.83 5.16 4.95
C GLU A 141 -24.09 3.92 4.45
N GLN A 142 -23.22 4.07 3.47
CA GLN A 142 -22.40 2.99 2.93
C GLN A 142 -21.54 2.36 4.03
N LEU A 143 -20.82 3.18 4.81
CA LEU A 143 -19.97 2.68 5.89
C LEU A 143 -20.80 2.01 7.01
N ARG A 144 -22.02 2.49 7.26
CA ARG A 144 -22.95 1.87 8.21
C ARG A 144 -23.41 0.49 7.78
N VAL A 145 -23.69 0.29 6.49
CA VAL A 145 -24.03 -1.03 5.96
C VAL A 145 -22.86 -2.01 6.17
N HIS A 146 -21.62 -1.57 5.92
CA HIS A 146 -20.44 -2.37 6.23
C HIS A 146 -20.30 -2.66 7.72
N ALA A 147 -20.47 -1.64 8.57
CA ALA A 147 -20.39 -1.79 10.02
C ALA A 147 -21.39 -2.82 10.56
N GLN A 148 -22.64 -2.77 10.08
CA GLN A 148 -23.70 -3.73 10.43
C GLN A 148 -23.38 -5.13 9.91
N ALA A 149 -22.98 -5.26 8.65
CA ALA A 149 -22.66 -6.56 8.04
C ALA A 149 -21.47 -7.25 8.73
N LEU A 150 -20.51 -6.46 9.21
CA LEU A 150 -19.33 -6.95 9.93
C LEU A 150 -19.55 -7.08 11.43
N ASP A 151 -20.67 -6.59 11.96
CA ASP A 151 -20.91 -6.45 13.40
C ASP A 151 -19.72 -5.73 14.09
N VAL A 152 -19.39 -4.54 13.60
CA VAL A 152 -18.36 -3.65 14.15
C VAL A 152 -18.96 -2.28 14.46
N PRO A 153 -18.49 -1.60 15.51
CA PRO A 153 -18.98 -0.28 15.88
C PRO A 153 -18.62 0.78 14.84
N LEU A 154 -19.51 1.76 14.69
CA LEU A 154 -19.33 2.93 13.83
C LEU A 154 -19.43 4.21 14.66
N PHE A 155 -18.39 5.04 14.58
CA PHE A 155 -18.39 6.41 15.04
C PHE A 155 -18.74 7.36 13.88
N GLN A 156 -19.75 8.21 14.07
CA GLN A 156 -20.19 9.20 13.09
C GLN A 156 -20.82 10.41 13.79
N LYS A 157 -20.76 11.58 13.14
CA LYS A 157 -21.48 12.79 13.56
C LYS A 157 -22.42 13.35 12.48
N GLY A 158 -22.68 12.60 11.42
CA GLY A 158 -23.45 13.06 10.26
C GLY A 158 -22.68 14.03 9.33
N TYR A 159 -23.36 14.51 8.30
CA TYR A 159 -22.80 15.35 7.24
C TYR A 159 -22.50 16.80 7.67
N GLY A 160 -21.61 17.48 6.93
CA GLY A 160 -21.32 18.91 7.14
C GLY A 160 -20.36 19.24 8.29
N ASN A 161 -19.91 18.24 9.05
CA ASN A 161 -18.93 18.41 10.11
C ASN A 161 -17.49 18.36 9.58
N ASP A 162 -16.58 19.02 10.30
CA ASP A 162 -15.14 18.94 10.01
C ASP A 162 -14.62 17.51 10.22
N ALA A 163 -14.14 16.91 9.14
CA ALA A 163 -13.61 15.55 9.14
C ALA A 163 -12.45 15.37 10.14
N ALA A 164 -11.61 16.41 10.33
CA ALA A 164 -10.51 16.37 11.29
C ALA A 164 -11.01 16.24 12.73
N GLN A 165 -12.10 16.94 13.05
CA GLN A 165 -12.72 16.90 14.38
C GLN A 165 -13.45 15.57 14.62
N ILE A 166 -14.15 15.03 13.61
CA ILE A 166 -14.80 13.72 13.74
C ILE A 166 -13.77 12.63 14.03
N ALA A 167 -12.64 12.64 13.33
CA ALA A 167 -11.55 11.70 13.60
C ALA A 167 -11.03 11.85 15.03
N ALA A 168 -10.80 13.09 15.50
CA ALA A 168 -10.32 13.36 16.85
C ALA A 168 -11.30 12.84 17.92
N ASP A 169 -12.58 13.10 17.73
CA ASP A 169 -13.63 12.65 18.65
C ASP A 169 -13.79 11.12 18.63
N GLY A 170 -13.62 10.49 17.46
CA GLY A 170 -13.66 9.03 17.32
C GLY A 170 -12.49 8.34 18.01
N ILE A 171 -11.29 8.90 17.89
CA ILE A 171 -10.09 8.43 18.60
C ILE A 171 -10.25 8.61 20.11
N ALA A 172 -10.70 9.79 20.55
CA ALA A 172 -10.96 10.07 21.97
C ALA A 172 -12.05 9.16 22.54
N HIS A 173 -13.12 8.90 21.78
CA HIS A 173 -14.15 7.94 22.14
C HIS A 173 -13.55 6.54 22.32
N ALA A 174 -12.69 6.09 21.42
CA ALA A 174 -12.05 4.79 21.53
C ALA A 174 -11.14 4.65 22.75
N GLN A 175 -10.34 5.68 23.03
CA GLN A 175 -9.50 5.74 24.22
C GLN A 175 -10.34 5.72 25.52
N ALA A 176 -11.42 6.51 25.57
CA ALA A 176 -12.30 6.57 26.73
C ALA A 176 -13.04 5.24 26.97
N MET A 177 -13.52 4.59 25.90
CA MET A 177 -14.20 3.30 26.00
C MET A 177 -13.25 2.20 26.50
N GLY A 178 -11.98 2.20 26.09
CA GLY A 178 -10.96 1.29 26.64
C GLY A 178 -10.64 1.53 28.13
N ALA A 179 -10.78 2.78 28.61
CA ALA A 179 -10.60 3.11 30.02
C ALA A 179 -11.80 2.70 30.90
N THR A 180 -12.99 2.55 30.32
CA THR A 180 -14.21 2.15 31.04
C THR A 180 -14.46 0.65 30.92
N ARG A 181 -14.84 -0.04 32.01
CA ARG A 181 -15.18 -1.48 32.00
C ARG A 181 -16.40 -1.87 31.14
N ARG A 182 -16.94 -0.96 30.32
CA ARG A 182 -18.13 -1.17 29.47
C ARG A 182 -17.86 -2.10 28.30
N LEU A 183 -16.64 -2.10 27.79
CA LEU A 183 -16.10 -3.14 26.91
C LEU A 183 -15.01 -3.84 27.71
N ALA A 184 -15.13 -5.16 27.90
CA ALA A 184 -14.10 -5.92 28.64
C ALA A 184 -12.70 -5.80 27.99
N MET A 185 -12.62 -5.42 26.70
CA MET A 185 -11.39 -5.35 25.91
C MET A 185 -11.07 -3.96 25.28
N GLY A 186 -11.97 -2.97 25.33
CA GLY A 186 -11.78 -1.69 24.60
C GLY A 186 -11.80 -1.84 23.07
N TYR A 187 -11.45 -0.77 22.34
CA TYR A 187 -11.18 -0.84 20.90
C TYR A 187 -9.67 -0.88 20.65
N ASP A 188 -9.23 -1.83 19.83
CA ASP A 188 -7.81 -2.06 19.51
C ASP A 188 -7.34 -1.22 18.32
N ALA A 189 -8.25 -0.88 17.41
CA ALA A 189 -7.95 -0.09 16.22
C ALA A 189 -9.07 0.92 15.91
N VAL A 190 -8.69 2.09 15.37
CA VAL A 190 -9.62 3.08 14.81
C VAL A 190 -9.30 3.24 13.33
N LEU A 191 -10.27 2.95 12.48
CA LEU A 191 -10.14 3.01 11.02
C LEU A 191 -10.91 4.21 10.50
N VAL A 192 -10.18 5.22 10.04
CA VAL A 192 -10.73 6.51 9.59
C VAL A 192 -10.97 6.48 8.09
N ASP A 193 -12.25 6.48 7.69
CA ASP A 193 -12.66 6.58 6.29
C ASP A 193 -12.69 8.04 5.86
N THR A 194 -11.95 8.39 4.81
CA THR A 194 -11.90 9.78 4.33
C THR A 194 -12.50 9.91 2.93
N ALA A 195 -13.05 11.09 2.63
CA ALA A 195 -13.53 11.42 1.28
C ALA A 195 -12.45 11.19 0.19
N GLY A 196 -12.88 10.86 -1.02
CA GLY A 196 -11.94 10.87 -2.15
C GLY A 196 -11.62 12.30 -2.59
N ARG A 197 -10.41 12.51 -3.10
CA ARG A 197 -9.96 13.81 -3.60
C ARG A 197 -8.79 13.67 -4.57
N MET A 198 -8.66 14.61 -5.51
CA MET A 198 -7.48 14.68 -6.37
C MET A 198 -6.35 15.42 -5.63
N GLN A 199 -5.11 15.05 -5.93
CA GLN A 199 -3.91 15.61 -5.30
C GLN A 199 -3.71 17.11 -5.55
N ASP A 200 -4.28 17.63 -6.64
CA ASP A 200 -4.23 19.02 -7.08
C ASP A 200 -5.41 19.86 -6.55
N ASN A 201 -6.39 19.23 -5.88
CA ASN A 201 -7.50 19.94 -5.26
C ASN A 201 -7.08 20.52 -3.90
N GLU A 202 -6.53 21.73 -3.92
CA GLU A 202 -5.99 22.42 -2.75
C GLU A 202 -6.94 22.46 -1.54
N PRO A 203 -8.21 22.91 -1.65
CA PRO A 203 -9.12 22.94 -0.50
C PRO A 203 -9.30 21.58 0.18
N LEU A 204 -9.48 20.51 -0.62
CA LEU A 204 -9.67 19.16 -0.09
C LEU A 204 -8.38 18.56 0.47
N MET A 205 -7.23 18.92 -0.10
CA MET A 205 -5.91 18.50 0.40
C MET A 205 -5.51 19.23 1.68
N ARG A 206 -5.86 20.52 1.84
CA ARG A 206 -5.70 21.23 3.12
C ARG A 206 -6.53 20.59 4.23
N ALA A 207 -7.78 20.26 3.94
CA ALA A 207 -8.64 19.55 4.90
C ALA A 207 -8.08 18.16 5.26
N LEU A 208 -7.55 17.42 4.28
CA LEU A 208 -6.91 16.13 4.54
C LEU A 208 -5.62 16.27 5.37
N ALA A 209 -4.74 17.20 5.01
CA ALA A 209 -3.50 17.43 5.72
C ALA A 209 -3.75 17.88 7.17
N LYS A 210 -4.77 18.72 7.40
CA LYS A 210 -5.26 19.06 8.75
C LYS A 210 -5.71 17.81 9.51
N LEU A 211 -6.54 16.96 8.91
CA LEU A 211 -7.00 15.71 9.54
C LEU A 211 -5.81 14.83 9.94
N VAL A 212 -4.88 14.58 9.03
CA VAL A 212 -3.70 13.73 9.30
C VAL A 212 -2.80 14.38 10.35
N HIS A 213 -2.55 15.69 10.28
CA HIS A 213 -1.68 16.40 11.21
C HIS A 213 -2.24 16.43 12.64
N VAL A 214 -3.49 16.87 12.81
CA VAL A 214 -4.14 17.03 14.13
C VAL A 214 -4.29 15.68 14.83
N ASN A 215 -4.61 14.62 14.08
CA ASN A 215 -4.91 13.31 14.65
C ASN A 215 -3.68 12.40 14.80
N SER A 216 -2.54 12.76 14.20
CA SER A 216 -1.27 12.04 14.32
C SER A 216 -1.43 10.50 14.22
N PRO A 217 -1.99 9.97 13.11
CA PRO A 217 -2.30 8.55 13.00
C PRO A 217 -1.04 7.69 13.03
N ASP A 218 -1.21 6.45 13.49
CA ASP A 218 -0.13 5.46 13.52
C ASP A 218 0.23 4.96 12.12
N LEU A 219 -0.74 4.94 11.19
CA LEU A 219 -0.57 4.47 9.83
C LEU A 219 -1.45 5.26 8.85
N VAL A 220 -0.84 5.84 7.81
CA VAL A 220 -1.56 6.45 6.68
C VAL A 220 -1.47 5.53 5.47
N LEU A 221 -2.59 4.93 5.10
CA LEU A 221 -2.70 4.02 3.94
C LEU A 221 -3.29 4.75 2.75
N PHE A 222 -2.52 4.81 1.65
CA PHE A 222 -3.05 5.22 0.37
C PHE A 222 -3.74 4.04 -0.32
N VAL A 223 -5.00 4.22 -0.69
CA VAL A 223 -5.76 3.25 -1.46
C VAL A 223 -5.71 3.67 -2.92
N GLY A 224 -5.16 2.81 -3.77
CA GLY A 224 -5.01 3.08 -5.20
C GLY A 224 -5.35 1.85 -6.03
N GLU A 225 -5.82 2.08 -7.25
CA GLU A 225 -6.00 1.01 -8.22
C GLU A 225 -4.65 0.59 -8.80
N ALA A 226 -4.45 -0.70 -9.00
CA ALA A 226 -3.20 -1.25 -9.53
C ALA A 226 -2.75 -0.56 -10.84
N LEU A 227 -3.67 -0.16 -11.71
CA LEU A 227 -3.32 0.41 -13.02
C LEU A 227 -2.98 1.92 -13.01
N ALA A 228 -3.27 2.66 -11.93
CA ALA A 228 -3.22 4.13 -11.93
C ALA A 228 -2.49 4.77 -10.73
N GLY A 229 -1.86 3.96 -9.86
CA GLY A 229 -1.48 4.40 -8.51
C GLY A 229 -0.19 5.23 -8.36
N ASN A 230 0.74 5.23 -9.32
CA ASN A 230 2.11 5.71 -9.07
C ASN A 230 2.21 7.22 -8.84
N ASP A 231 1.71 8.02 -9.79
CA ASP A 231 1.80 9.49 -9.73
C ASP A 231 0.92 10.05 -8.61
N ALA A 232 -0.18 9.36 -8.32
CA ALA A 232 -1.11 9.74 -7.27
C ALA A 232 -0.45 9.70 -5.88
N VAL A 233 0.33 8.66 -5.54
CA VAL A 233 0.99 8.58 -4.22
C VAL A 233 2.01 9.71 -4.04
N THR A 234 2.85 9.95 -5.03
CA THR A 234 3.88 11.01 -4.99
C THR A 234 3.23 12.39 -4.86
N GLY A 235 2.21 12.68 -5.67
CA GLY A 235 1.45 13.92 -5.59
C GLY A 235 0.73 14.11 -4.26
N PHE A 236 0.13 13.05 -3.71
CA PHE A 236 -0.50 13.09 -2.40
C PHE A 236 0.50 13.42 -1.29
N ASN A 237 1.68 12.79 -1.29
CA ASN A 237 2.72 13.10 -0.31
C ASN A 237 3.20 14.55 -0.41
N ALA A 238 3.39 15.08 -1.62
CA ALA A 238 3.76 16.47 -1.83
C ALA A 238 2.69 17.43 -1.25
N SER A 239 1.42 17.19 -1.56
CA SER A 239 0.31 18.00 -1.06
C SER A 239 0.12 17.87 0.46
N LEU A 240 0.27 16.66 1.03
CA LEU A 240 0.26 16.47 2.49
C LEU A 240 1.40 17.26 3.15
N ALA A 241 2.61 17.20 2.59
CA ALA A 241 3.77 17.93 3.10
C ALA A 241 3.56 19.45 3.04
N GLN A 242 3.04 19.94 1.92
CA GLN A 242 2.80 21.37 1.69
C GLN A 242 1.77 21.95 2.66
N TYR A 243 0.69 21.21 2.96
CA TYR A 243 -0.45 21.75 3.70
C TYR A 243 -0.51 21.34 5.18
N ALA A 244 0.37 20.44 5.66
CA ALA A 244 0.39 20.04 7.08
C ALA A 244 0.80 21.18 8.03
N GLY A 245 1.46 22.24 7.54
CA GLY A 245 1.79 23.44 8.33
C GLY A 245 2.85 23.25 9.42
N GLY A 246 3.53 22.09 9.48
CA GLY A 246 4.55 21.74 10.49
C GLY A 246 5.91 21.37 9.90
N LYS A 247 6.95 21.32 10.76
CA LYS A 247 8.35 21.02 10.34
C LYS A 247 8.56 19.56 9.89
N ALA A 248 7.71 18.65 10.30
CA ALA A 248 7.78 17.23 9.97
C ALA A 248 6.36 16.72 9.61
N PRO A 249 5.95 16.82 8.33
CA PRO A 249 4.63 16.38 7.92
C PRO A 249 4.50 14.86 8.02
N ARG A 250 3.33 14.36 8.45
CA ARG A 250 3.01 12.94 8.37
C ARG A 250 2.59 12.61 6.94
N LEU A 251 3.29 11.66 6.35
CA LEU A 251 3.12 11.24 4.96
C LEU A 251 2.45 9.88 4.87
N ILE A 252 2.19 9.42 3.65
CA ILE A 252 1.75 8.04 3.38
C ILE A 252 2.83 7.07 3.86
N ASP A 253 2.41 6.05 4.60
CA ASP A 253 3.28 5.02 5.16
C ASP A 253 3.26 3.74 4.32
N GLY A 254 2.13 3.45 3.69
CA GLY A 254 1.97 2.25 2.85
C GLY A 254 0.78 2.35 1.91
N VAL A 255 0.64 1.35 1.04
CA VAL A 255 -0.37 1.33 -0.02
C VAL A 255 -1.25 0.08 0.06
N ILE A 256 -2.54 0.26 -0.18
CA ILE A 256 -3.48 -0.82 -0.53
C ILE A 256 -3.73 -0.74 -2.03
N LEU A 257 -3.35 -1.79 -2.75
CA LEU A 257 -3.65 -1.92 -4.19
C LEU A 257 -4.98 -2.62 -4.38
N THR A 258 -5.97 -1.92 -4.93
CA THR A 258 -7.30 -2.48 -5.22
C THR A 258 -7.39 -2.97 -6.66
N LYS A 259 -8.41 -3.80 -6.92
CA LYS A 259 -8.70 -4.41 -8.23
C LYS A 259 -7.51 -5.23 -8.76
N PHE A 260 -6.79 -5.89 -7.84
CA PHE A 260 -5.65 -6.74 -8.19
C PHE A 260 -6.11 -8.06 -8.86
N ASP A 261 -7.38 -8.41 -8.72
CA ASP A 261 -8.04 -9.49 -9.47
C ASP A 261 -8.19 -9.19 -10.96
N THR A 262 -8.27 -7.91 -11.35
CA THR A 262 -8.52 -7.53 -12.75
C THR A 262 -7.25 -7.41 -13.61
N ILE A 263 -6.07 -7.52 -13.00
CA ILE A 263 -4.79 -7.30 -13.69
C ILE A 263 -4.16 -8.57 -14.27
N ASN A 264 -4.77 -9.75 -14.09
CA ASN A 264 -4.23 -11.04 -14.54
C ASN A 264 -2.74 -11.19 -14.15
N ASP A 265 -1.85 -11.28 -15.14
CA ASP A 265 -0.41 -11.41 -15.00
C ASP A 265 0.34 -10.07 -15.01
N LYS A 266 -0.36 -8.93 -15.14
CA LYS A 266 0.19 -7.57 -15.19
C LYS A 266 0.53 -7.00 -13.81
N VAL A 267 1.27 -7.77 -13.03
CA VAL A 267 1.64 -7.46 -11.63
C VAL A 267 2.69 -6.35 -11.49
N GLY A 268 3.24 -5.83 -12.59
CA GLY A 268 4.28 -4.80 -12.61
C GLY A 268 3.88 -3.46 -11.97
N ALA A 269 2.57 -3.23 -11.85
CA ALA A 269 2.00 -2.14 -11.06
C ALA A 269 2.59 -2.01 -9.64
N ALA A 270 2.70 -3.13 -8.93
CA ALA A 270 3.22 -3.14 -7.57
C ALA A 270 4.70 -2.74 -7.54
N LEU A 271 5.49 -3.23 -8.50
CA LEU A 271 6.90 -2.87 -8.62
C LEU A 271 7.08 -1.38 -8.90
N ASN A 272 6.32 -0.82 -9.85
CA ASN A 272 6.39 0.61 -10.16
C ASN A 272 6.08 1.46 -8.94
N LEU A 273 5.04 1.08 -8.19
CA LEU A 273 4.61 1.84 -7.03
C LEU A 273 5.68 1.84 -5.94
N VAL A 274 6.21 0.66 -5.59
CA VAL A 274 7.22 0.55 -4.55
C VAL A 274 8.52 1.23 -4.98
N TYR A 275 8.93 1.07 -6.23
CA TYR A 275 10.15 1.67 -6.77
C TYR A 275 10.08 3.20 -6.78
N THR A 276 8.98 3.79 -7.25
CA THR A 276 8.83 5.24 -7.40
C THR A 276 8.58 5.93 -6.05
N THR A 277 7.78 5.31 -5.18
CA THR A 277 7.31 5.96 -3.94
C THR A 277 8.16 5.60 -2.72
N GLY A 278 8.90 4.49 -2.78
CA GLY A 278 9.57 3.90 -1.63
C GLY A 278 8.62 3.40 -0.55
N LYS A 279 7.32 3.26 -0.84
CA LYS A 279 6.29 2.82 0.10
C LYS A 279 5.92 1.35 -0.12
N PRO A 280 5.78 0.55 0.94
CA PRO A 280 5.36 -0.84 0.82
C PRO A 280 3.91 -0.96 0.40
N VAL A 281 3.60 -2.02 -0.35
CA VAL A 281 2.23 -2.49 -0.54
C VAL A 281 1.86 -3.33 0.68
N VAL A 282 1.01 -2.79 1.55
CA VAL A 282 0.56 -3.46 2.78
C VAL A 282 -0.46 -4.53 2.44
N PHE A 283 -1.42 -4.20 1.58
CA PHE A 283 -2.45 -5.14 1.13
C PHE A 283 -2.72 -5.05 -0.37
N VAL A 284 -3.20 -6.17 -0.92
CA VAL A 284 -3.83 -6.26 -2.25
C VAL A 284 -5.28 -6.69 -2.08
N GLY A 285 -6.19 -5.96 -2.72
CA GLY A 285 -7.60 -6.32 -2.83
C GLY A 285 -7.82 -7.18 -4.08
N VAL A 286 -8.32 -8.40 -3.89
CA VAL A 286 -8.40 -9.46 -4.93
C VAL A 286 -9.84 -9.89 -5.23
N GLY A 287 -10.80 -8.97 -5.10
CA GLY A 287 -12.21 -9.27 -5.25
C GLY A 287 -13.11 -8.26 -4.52
N GLN A 288 -14.36 -8.63 -4.25
CA GLN A 288 -15.38 -7.72 -3.71
C GLN A 288 -15.85 -8.08 -2.29
N THR A 289 -15.61 -9.31 -1.83
CA THR A 289 -16.00 -9.77 -0.49
C THR A 289 -15.04 -9.25 0.58
N TYR A 290 -15.44 -9.32 1.85
CA TYR A 290 -14.58 -8.88 2.97
C TYR A 290 -13.30 -9.71 3.10
N GLU A 291 -13.36 -10.98 2.70
CA GLU A 291 -12.23 -11.89 2.70
C GLU A 291 -11.25 -11.59 1.56
N ASP A 292 -11.62 -10.81 0.55
CA ASP A 292 -10.78 -10.56 -0.63
C ASP A 292 -9.71 -9.48 -0.39
N ILE A 293 -8.92 -9.65 0.68
CA ILE A 293 -7.73 -8.87 1.02
C ILE A 293 -6.58 -9.80 1.40
N ARG A 294 -5.40 -9.56 0.85
CA ARG A 294 -4.20 -10.39 1.08
C ARG A 294 -2.97 -9.51 1.25
N ASN A 295 -1.96 -10.03 1.92
CA ASN A 295 -0.61 -9.45 1.85
C ASN A 295 -0.04 -9.65 0.45
N LEU A 296 0.86 -8.76 0.01
CA LEU A 296 1.55 -8.93 -1.26
C LEU A 296 2.47 -10.15 -1.21
N ASN A 297 2.22 -11.16 -2.03
CA ASN A 297 3.15 -12.27 -2.20
C ASN A 297 4.29 -11.86 -3.14
N VAL A 298 5.40 -11.39 -2.56
CA VAL A 298 6.58 -10.91 -3.29
C VAL A 298 7.14 -12.00 -4.20
N GLU A 299 7.25 -13.24 -3.73
CA GLU A 299 7.78 -14.34 -4.55
C GLU A 299 6.94 -14.60 -5.81
N HIS A 300 5.62 -14.53 -5.67
CA HIS A 300 4.70 -14.69 -6.79
C HIS A 300 4.87 -13.56 -7.81
N VAL A 301 4.95 -12.30 -7.35
CA VAL A 301 5.16 -11.13 -8.23
C VAL A 301 6.49 -11.25 -8.95
N VAL A 302 7.57 -11.54 -8.23
CA VAL A 302 8.92 -11.69 -8.81
C VAL A 302 8.91 -12.79 -9.87
N ARG A 303 8.33 -13.96 -9.56
CA ARG A 303 8.23 -15.08 -10.51
C ARG A 303 7.44 -14.71 -11.77
N ALA A 304 6.34 -13.98 -11.64
CA ALA A 304 5.56 -13.54 -12.78
C ALA A 304 6.35 -12.57 -13.69
N LEU A 305 7.14 -11.68 -13.09
CA LEU A 305 8.00 -10.73 -13.80
C LEU A 305 9.19 -11.40 -14.49
N THR A 306 9.84 -12.39 -13.87
CA THR A 306 11.10 -12.98 -14.36
C THR A 306 10.98 -14.33 -15.07
N GLY A 307 9.86 -15.05 -14.89
CA GLY A 307 9.68 -16.45 -15.30
C GLY A 307 9.54 -16.65 -16.80
#